data_AF-A0A182KHJ4-F1
#
_entry.id   AF-A0A182KHJ4-F1
#
_cell.length_a   1.000
_cell.length_b   1.000
_cell.length_c   1.000
_cell.angle_alpha   90.00
_cell.angle_beta   90.00
_cell.angle_gamma   90.00
#
_symmetry.space_group_name_H-M   'P 1'
#
loop_
_entity.id
_entity.type
_entity.pdbx_description
1 polymer ?
#
loop_
_entity_poly.entity_id
_entity_poly.type
_entity_poly.pdbx_seq_one_letter_code
_entity_poly.pdbx_strand_id
1 'polypeptide(L)'
;MFQSSVELLSVNNLPYNCFEWPAFRRVWGACCDALGIIINRENIKTHVRAVVSREVDWLAYEMREKLVSLKADSGMRYNRHRTLAMLEVNESQTAKFLKNKFLDVLKRYKLKLEQILSITTDNGANMLAAAKQLQQQFVMAQSQLENGMIDDEDTTTEDNFNEALMTELTVQHHPFRNSLSAACSE
;
A
#
# COMPACT_ATOMS: atom_id res chain seq x y z
N MET A 1 -4.13 28.52 3.56
CA MET A 1 -5.14 28.16 4.59
C MET A 1 -5.55 26.70 4.51
N PHE A 2 -6.10 26.21 3.39
CA PHE A 2 -6.54 24.80 3.29
C PHE A 2 -5.44 23.74 3.55
N GLN A 3 -4.21 23.96 3.09
CA GLN A 3 -3.08 23.07 3.38
C GLN A 3 -2.84 22.92 4.90
N SER A 4 -2.74 24.04 5.61
CA SER A 4 -2.61 24.05 7.08
C SER A 4 -3.81 23.45 7.78
N SER A 5 -5.02 23.61 7.23
CA SER A 5 -6.22 22.95 7.73
C SER A 5 -6.16 21.43 7.57
N VAL A 6 -5.61 20.92 6.48
CA VAL A 6 -5.37 19.48 6.29
C VAL A 6 -4.34 18.97 7.30
N GLU A 7 -3.24 19.70 7.50
CA GLU A 7 -2.19 19.35 8.47
C GLU A 7 -2.71 19.31 9.91
N LEU A 8 -3.57 20.26 10.30
CA LEU A 8 -4.24 20.23 11.60
C LEU A 8 -5.05 18.94 11.82
N LEU A 9 -5.71 18.44 10.77
CA LEU A 9 -6.49 17.20 10.85
C LEU A 9 -5.58 15.95 10.84
N SER A 10 -4.57 15.92 9.96
CA SER A 10 -3.78 14.71 9.71
C SER A 10 -2.55 14.55 10.60
N VAL A 11 -1.90 15.65 10.98
CA VAL A 11 -0.67 15.64 11.78
C VAL A 11 -0.98 15.90 13.25
N ASN A 12 -1.87 16.86 13.53
CA ASN A 12 -2.24 17.23 14.90
C ASN A 12 -3.44 16.43 15.44
N ASN A 13 -3.96 15.46 14.68
CA ASN A 13 -5.06 14.58 15.07
C ASN A 13 -6.33 15.33 15.53
N LEU A 14 -6.62 16.49 14.93
CA LEU A 14 -7.88 17.18 15.20
C LEU A 14 -9.04 16.55 14.42
N PRO A 15 -10.24 16.47 15.02
CA PRO A 15 -11.41 15.95 14.32
C PRO A 15 -11.91 16.96 13.28
N TYR A 16 -12.57 16.46 12.23
CA TYR A 16 -13.10 17.30 11.13
C TYR A 16 -14.03 18.45 11.58
N ASN A 17 -14.71 18.30 12.72
CA ASN A 17 -15.60 19.32 13.27
C ASN A 17 -14.86 20.42 14.08
N CYS A 18 -13.53 20.38 14.17
CA CYS A 18 -12.76 21.39 14.91
C CYS A 18 -12.96 22.81 14.36
N PHE A 19 -13.17 22.95 13.05
CA PHE A 19 -13.47 24.23 12.40
C PHE A 19 -14.84 24.81 12.77
N GLU A 20 -15.71 24.00 13.39
CA GLU A 20 -17.04 24.40 13.86
C GLU A 20 -17.04 24.73 15.36
N TRP A 21 -15.93 24.50 16.07
CA TRP A 21 -15.83 24.80 17.50
C TRP A 21 -15.89 26.31 17.76
N PRO A 22 -16.68 26.78 18.76
CA PRO A 22 -16.85 28.21 18.99
C PRO A 22 -15.53 28.97 19.23
N ALA A 23 -14.63 28.41 20.04
CA ALA A 23 -13.34 29.04 20.32
C ALA A 23 -12.44 29.07 19.07
N PHE A 24 -12.40 27.98 18.31
CA PHE A 24 -11.61 27.89 17.08
C PHE A 24 -12.15 28.86 16.03
N ARG A 25 -13.48 28.97 15.88
CA ARG A 25 -14.12 29.91 14.96
C ARG A 25 -13.86 31.37 15.34
N ARG A 26 -13.71 31.72 16.61
CA ARG A 26 -13.35 33.11 17.00
C ARG A 26 -11.96 33.50 16.51
N VAL A 27 -11.01 32.57 16.54
CA VAL A 27 -9.62 32.82 16.09
C VAL A 27 -9.50 32.69 14.58
N TRP A 28 -10.00 31.58 14.04
CA TRP A 28 -9.85 31.20 12.64
C TRP A 28 -10.85 31.89 11.71
N GLY A 29 -12.04 32.22 12.23
CA GLY A 29 -13.12 32.86 11.46
C GLY A 29 -12.72 34.22 10.91
N ALA A 30 -12.01 35.05 11.70
CA ALA A 30 -11.52 36.34 11.21
C ALA A 30 -10.61 36.19 9.98
N CYS A 31 -9.79 35.13 9.93
CA CYS A 31 -8.95 34.85 8.77
C CYS A 31 -9.78 34.33 7.57
N CYS A 32 -10.77 33.48 7.84
CA CYS A 32 -11.71 32.99 6.82
C CYS A 32 -12.48 34.14 6.16
N ASP A 33 -13.02 35.05 6.98
CA ASP A 33 -13.80 36.21 6.54
C ASP A 33 -12.93 37.16 5.72
N ALA A 34 -11.71 37.45 6.17
CA ALA A 34 -10.75 38.30 5.46
C ALA A 34 -10.35 37.75 4.07
N LEU A 35 -10.32 36.42 3.93
CA LEU A 35 -9.99 35.75 2.66
C LEU A 35 -11.22 35.41 1.82
N GLY A 36 -12.44 35.64 2.32
CA GLY A 36 -13.68 35.20 1.67
C GLY A 36 -13.80 33.68 1.54
N ILE A 37 -13.18 32.93 2.45
CA ILE A 37 -13.16 31.46 2.43
C ILE A 37 -14.08 30.95 3.53
N ILE A 38 -14.92 29.96 3.20
CA ILE A 38 -15.68 29.22 4.21
C ILE A 38 -14.96 27.90 4.45
N ILE A 39 -14.71 27.53 5.71
CA ILE A 39 -14.18 26.21 6.10
C ILE A 39 -15.19 25.53 7.03
N ASN A 40 -15.63 24.34 6.66
CA ASN A 40 -16.55 23.51 7.42
C ASN A 40 -16.23 22.02 7.20
N ARG A 41 -16.93 21.13 7.92
CA ARG A 41 -16.68 19.70 7.82
C ARG A 41 -16.74 19.14 6.39
N GLU A 42 -17.65 19.62 5.55
CA GLU A 42 -17.87 19.04 4.22
C GLU A 42 -16.85 19.53 3.18
N ASN A 43 -16.52 20.83 3.21
CA ASN A 43 -15.50 21.34 2.29
C ASN A 43 -14.10 20.82 2.64
N ILE A 44 -13.76 20.70 3.94
CA ILE A 44 -12.43 20.26 4.33
C ILE A 44 -12.22 18.79 4.00
N LYS A 45 -13.25 17.93 4.07
CA LYS A 45 -13.20 16.55 3.57
C LYS A 45 -12.80 16.51 2.09
N THR A 46 -13.32 17.42 1.28
CA THR A 46 -13.00 17.49 -0.15
C THR A 46 -11.53 17.85 -0.36
N HIS A 47 -11.01 18.82 0.41
CA HIS A 47 -9.59 19.17 0.37
C HIS A 47 -8.67 18.05 0.88
N VAL A 48 -9.03 17.38 1.97
CA VAL A 48 -8.30 16.19 2.45
C VAL A 48 -8.28 15.11 1.38
N ARG A 49 -9.41 14.81 0.73
CA ARG A 49 -9.47 13.84 -0.37
C ARG A 49 -8.59 14.25 -1.55
N ALA A 50 -8.55 15.53 -1.91
CA ALA A 50 -7.71 16.02 -2.99
C ALA A 50 -6.22 15.85 -2.67
N VAL A 51 -5.80 16.19 -1.44
CA VAL A 51 -4.42 15.96 -0.98
C VAL A 51 -4.10 14.47 -1.00
N VAL A 52 -4.94 13.62 -0.41
CA VAL A 52 -4.76 12.17 -0.41
C VAL A 52 -4.67 11.61 -1.84
N SER A 53 -5.49 12.09 -2.77
CA SER A 53 -5.46 11.63 -4.16
C SER A 53 -4.13 11.99 -4.83
N ARG A 54 -3.64 13.20 -4.60
CA ARG A 54 -2.31 13.64 -5.08
C ARG A 54 -1.19 12.76 -4.51
N GLU A 55 -1.22 12.48 -3.21
CA GLU A 55 -0.20 11.62 -2.58
C GLU A 55 -0.29 10.18 -3.10
N VAL A 56 -1.49 9.64 -3.33
CA VAL A 56 -1.69 8.32 -3.93
C VAL A 56 -1.15 8.27 -5.36
N ASP A 57 -1.43 9.28 -6.19
CA ASP A 57 -0.91 9.35 -7.55
C ASP A 57 0.62 9.50 -7.57
N TRP A 58 1.18 10.27 -6.64
CA TRP A 58 2.62 10.40 -6.48
C TRP A 58 3.28 9.09 -6.06
N LEU A 59 2.70 8.37 -5.08
CA LEU A 59 3.16 7.04 -4.68
C LEU A 59 3.06 6.04 -5.83
N ALA A 60 1.95 6.06 -6.58
CA ALA A 60 1.76 5.22 -7.75
C ALA A 60 2.83 5.50 -8.83
N TYR A 61 3.19 6.77 -9.03
CA TYR A 61 4.28 7.15 -9.92
C TYR A 61 5.63 6.63 -9.42
N GLU A 62 5.93 6.79 -8.12
CA GLU A 62 7.17 6.34 -7.50
C GLU A 62 7.37 4.81 -7.60
N MET A 63 6.28 4.03 -7.57
CA MET A 63 6.32 2.56 -7.61
C MET A 63 6.20 1.97 -9.02
N ARG A 64 5.91 2.75 -10.06
CA ARG A 64 5.54 2.27 -11.40
C ARG A 64 6.51 1.25 -12.02
N GLU A 65 7.80 1.43 -11.81
CA GLU A 65 8.86 0.62 -12.44
C GLU A 65 9.65 -0.16 -11.39
N LYS A 66 9.08 -0.29 -10.18
CA LYS A 66 9.72 -0.98 -9.07
C LYS A 66 8.99 -2.28 -8.77
N LEU A 67 9.77 -3.26 -8.32
CA LEU A 67 9.24 -4.41 -7.62
C LEU A 67 8.86 -4.01 -6.18
N VAL A 68 7.73 -4.50 -5.70
CA VAL A 68 7.20 -4.19 -4.38
C VAL A 68 7.07 -5.46 -3.53
N SER A 69 7.48 -5.35 -2.28
CA SER A 69 7.17 -6.36 -1.26
C SER A 69 5.96 -5.89 -0.46
N LEU A 70 4.93 -6.72 -0.39
CA LEU A 70 3.70 -6.43 0.34
C LEU A 70 3.77 -7.07 1.72
N LYS A 71 3.55 -6.27 2.75
CA LYS A 71 3.37 -6.76 4.11
C LYS A 71 1.93 -6.54 4.55
N ALA A 72 1.26 -7.61 4.97
CA ALA A 72 -0.13 -7.56 5.43
C ALA A 72 -0.25 -8.18 6.83
N ASP A 73 -0.56 -7.33 7.81
CA ASP A 73 -0.63 -7.71 9.22
C ASP A 73 -2.07 -7.54 9.75
N SER A 74 -2.61 -8.54 10.46
CA SER A 74 -3.84 -8.40 11.24
C SER A 74 -3.55 -7.74 12.59
N GLY A 75 -3.59 -6.41 12.62
CA GLY A 75 -3.36 -5.59 13.82
C GLY A 75 -2.08 -4.78 13.70
N MET A 76 -2.20 -3.45 13.77
CA MET A 76 -1.06 -2.56 13.57
C MET A 76 -0.64 -1.90 14.89
N ARG A 77 0.60 -2.16 15.31
CA ARG A 77 1.35 -1.25 16.19
C ARG A 77 2.54 -0.75 15.37
N TYR A 78 2.60 0.57 15.19
CA TYR A 78 3.72 1.38 14.69
C TYR A 78 4.84 0.64 13.94
N ASN A 79 4.95 0.84 12.62
CA ASN A 79 6.09 0.35 11.85
C ASN A 79 6.62 1.39 10.87
N ARG A 80 7.93 1.29 10.56
CA ARG A 80 8.70 2.21 9.69
C ARG A 80 8.42 2.02 8.18
N HIS A 81 7.35 1.32 7.81
CA HIS A 81 6.97 1.05 6.42
C HIS A 81 5.87 2.02 5.96
N ARG A 82 5.80 2.30 4.65
CA ARG A 82 4.71 3.10 4.08
C ARG A 82 3.42 2.25 4.04
N THR A 83 2.50 2.56 4.94
CA THR A 83 1.18 1.91 4.97
C THR A 83 0.33 2.34 3.78
N LEU A 84 0.11 1.43 2.83
CA LEU A 84 -0.73 1.69 1.65
C LEU A 84 -2.22 1.75 1.99
N ALA A 85 -2.67 0.93 2.94
CA ALA A 85 -4.04 0.90 3.40
C ALA A 85 -4.14 0.32 4.81
N MET A 86 -5.14 0.80 5.56
CA MET A 86 -5.63 0.19 6.78
C MET A 86 -7.12 -0.06 6.55
N LEU A 87 -7.54 -1.33 6.65
CA LEU A 87 -8.89 -1.75 6.31
C LEU A 87 -9.56 -2.30 7.56
N GLU A 88 -10.70 -1.73 7.91
CA GLU A 88 -11.59 -2.32 8.90
C GLU A 88 -12.41 -3.43 8.22
N VAL A 89 -12.38 -4.63 8.82
CA VAL A 89 -13.05 -5.81 8.27
C VAL A 89 -14.11 -6.27 9.26
N ASN A 90 -15.38 -6.02 8.92
CA ASN A 90 -16.54 -6.36 9.74
C ASN A 90 -17.20 -7.70 9.36
N GLU A 91 -16.74 -8.32 8.27
CA GLU A 91 -17.26 -9.58 7.74
C GLU A 91 -16.27 -10.74 7.96
N SER A 92 -16.69 -11.97 7.67
CA SER A 92 -15.80 -13.12 7.71
C SER A 92 -14.58 -12.91 6.81
N GLN A 93 -13.40 -12.90 7.44
CA GLN A 93 -12.08 -12.73 6.82
C GLN A 93 -11.68 -13.96 6.00
N THR A 94 -12.51 -14.38 5.05
CA THR A 94 -12.20 -15.50 4.16
C THR A 94 -11.03 -15.14 3.25
N ALA A 95 -10.27 -16.15 2.81
CA ALA A 95 -9.16 -15.96 1.88
C ALA A 95 -9.57 -15.18 0.62
N LYS A 96 -10.75 -15.48 0.07
CA LYS A 96 -11.29 -14.79 -1.12
C LYS A 96 -11.57 -13.31 -0.84
N PHE A 97 -12.12 -12.99 0.32
CA PHE A 97 -12.39 -11.60 0.71
C PHE A 97 -11.09 -10.82 0.85
N LEU A 98 -10.11 -11.35 1.58
CA LEU A 98 -8.82 -10.72 1.80
C LEU A 98 -8.05 -10.52 0.48
N LYS A 99 -8.07 -11.53 -0.39
CA LYS A 99 -7.51 -11.44 -1.75
C LYS A 99 -8.09 -10.26 -2.52
N ASN A 100 -9.42 -10.13 -2.53
CA ASN A 100 -10.08 -9.03 -3.23
C ASN A 100 -9.70 -7.67 -2.63
N LYS A 101 -9.55 -7.58 -1.29
CA LYS A 101 -9.05 -6.36 -0.64
C LYS A 101 -7.62 -6.03 -1.03
N PHE A 102 -6.73 -7.02 -1.15
CA PHE A 102 -5.39 -6.77 -1.70
C PHE A 102 -5.45 -6.22 -3.12
N LEU A 103 -6.25 -6.83 -3.99
CA LEU A 103 -6.42 -6.35 -5.37
C LEU A 103 -6.99 -4.93 -5.43
N ASP A 104 -7.96 -4.58 -4.59
CA ASP A 104 -8.51 -3.23 -4.50
C ASP A 104 -7.44 -2.20 -4.12
N VAL A 105 -6.58 -2.55 -3.14
CA VAL A 105 -5.47 -1.69 -2.72
C VAL A 105 -4.45 -1.55 -3.84
N LEU A 106 -4.03 -2.65 -4.47
CA LEU A 106 -3.09 -2.63 -5.59
C LEU A 106 -3.61 -1.77 -6.75
N LYS A 107 -4.88 -1.94 -7.11
CA LYS A 107 -5.55 -1.17 -8.16
C LYS A 107 -5.55 0.33 -7.86
N ARG A 108 -5.75 0.72 -6.59
CA ARG A 108 -5.70 2.14 -6.16
C ARG A 108 -4.35 2.79 -6.47
N TYR A 109 -3.26 2.03 -6.33
CA TYR A 109 -1.90 2.50 -6.63
C TYR A 109 -1.42 2.13 -8.03
N LYS A 110 -2.31 1.63 -8.91
CA LYS A 110 -2.00 1.21 -10.28
C LYS A 110 -0.87 0.15 -10.34
N LEU A 111 -0.75 -0.65 -9.28
CA LEU A 111 0.22 -1.74 -9.19
C LEU A 111 -0.32 -2.99 -9.87
N LYS A 112 0.52 -3.61 -10.71
CA LYS A 112 0.19 -4.87 -11.36
C LYS A 112 0.71 -6.06 -10.54
N LEU A 113 0.16 -7.25 -10.78
CA LEU A 113 0.57 -8.46 -10.05
C LEU A 113 2.03 -8.83 -10.31
N GLU A 114 2.52 -8.56 -11.52
CA GLU A 114 3.89 -8.84 -11.94
C GLU A 114 4.93 -7.97 -11.22
N GLN A 115 4.50 -6.87 -10.61
CA GLN A 115 5.37 -6.01 -9.80
C GLN A 115 5.54 -6.54 -8.37
N ILE A 116 4.77 -7.54 -7.95
CA ILE A 116 4.84 -8.06 -6.59
C ILE A 116 5.97 -9.08 -6.49
N LEU A 117 7.04 -8.69 -5.80
CA LEU A 117 8.17 -9.58 -5.53
C LEU A 117 7.82 -10.63 -4.47
N SER A 118 7.19 -10.20 -3.38
CA SER A 118 6.87 -11.07 -2.26
C SER A 118 5.68 -10.54 -1.47
N ILE A 119 4.95 -11.47 -0.85
CA ILE A 119 3.87 -11.15 0.08
C ILE A 119 4.21 -11.79 1.42
N THR A 120 4.38 -10.96 2.44
CA THR A 120 4.57 -11.39 3.83
C THR A 120 3.27 -11.16 4.58
N THR A 121 2.70 -12.21 5.16
CA THR A 121 1.50 -12.12 5.98
C THR A 121 1.73 -12.71 7.36
N ASP A 122 0.81 -12.45 8.28
CA ASP A 122 0.70 -13.26 9.49
C ASP A 122 0.41 -14.75 9.16
N ASN A 123 0.54 -15.62 10.16
CA ASN A 123 0.30 -17.06 10.04
C ASN A 123 -1.20 -17.43 10.02
N GLY A 124 -2.10 -16.45 9.90
CA GLY A 124 -3.54 -16.69 9.81
C GLY A 124 -3.87 -17.54 8.58
N ALA A 125 -4.63 -18.61 8.77
CA ALA A 125 -4.94 -19.57 7.70
C ALA A 125 -5.55 -18.88 6.45
N ASN A 126 -6.44 -17.90 6.67
CA ASN A 126 -7.05 -17.15 5.58
C ASN A 126 -6.09 -16.14 4.92
N MET A 127 -5.15 -15.57 5.68
CA MET A 127 -4.12 -14.67 5.15
C MET A 127 -3.15 -15.43 4.25
N LEU A 128 -2.66 -16.58 4.71
CA LEU A 128 -1.82 -17.48 3.91
C LEU A 128 -2.55 -18.00 2.67
N ALA A 129 -3.81 -18.39 2.81
CA ALA A 129 -4.62 -18.83 1.67
C ALA A 129 -4.86 -17.69 0.67
N ALA A 130 -5.07 -16.44 1.13
CA ALA A 130 -5.22 -15.29 0.25
C ALA A 130 -3.93 -15.01 -0.54
N ALA A 131 -2.76 -15.05 0.12
CA ALA A 131 -1.46 -14.89 -0.54
C ALA A 131 -1.22 -15.97 -1.60
N LYS A 132 -1.54 -17.24 -1.30
CA LYS A 132 -1.48 -18.34 -2.27
C LYS A 132 -2.41 -18.14 -3.46
N GLN A 133 -3.63 -17.64 -3.23
CA GLN A 133 -4.56 -17.35 -4.33
C GLN A 133 -4.06 -16.21 -5.23
N LEU A 134 -3.39 -15.19 -4.68
CA LEU A 134 -2.74 -14.15 -5.50
C LEU A 134 -1.60 -14.73 -6.35
N GLN A 135 -0.77 -15.59 -5.77
CA GLN A 135 0.30 -16.28 -6.51
C GLN A 135 -0.27 -17.13 -7.66
N GLN A 136 -1.32 -17.90 -7.41
CA GLN A 136 -2.00 -18.69 -8.45
C GLN A 136 -2.56 -17.80 -9.57
N GLN A 137 -3.13 -16.65 -9.21
CA GLN A 137 -3.66 -15.69 -10.18
C GLN A 137 -2.56 -15.09 -11.05
N PHE A 138 -1.37 -14.87 -10.50
CA PHE A 138 -0.19 -14.44 -11.26
C PHE A 138 0.26 -15.52 -12.26
N VAL A 139 0.45 -16.76 -11.81
CA VAL A 139 0.85 -17.89 -12.68
C VAL A 139 -0.16 -18.08 -13.81
N MET A 140 -1.45 -18.06 -13.51
CA MET A 140 -2.50 -18.15 -14.54
C MET A 140 -2.45 -17.00 -15.55
N ALA A 141 -2.13 -15.78 -15.12
CA ALA A 141 -2.01 -14.63 -16.02
C ALA A 141 -0.79 -14.74 -16.94
N GLN A 142 0.34 -15.25 -16.45
CA GLN A 142 1.52 -15.54 -17.28
C GLN A 142 1.25 -16.62 -18.32
N SER A 143 0.69 -17.76 -17.90
CA SER A 143 0.39 -18.85 -18.84
C SER A 143 -0.61 -18.46 -19.92
N GLN A 144 -1.50 -17.49 -19.68
CA GLN A 144 -2.41 -16.96 -20.71
C GLN A 144 -1.70 -16.06 -21.73
N LEU A 145 -0.62 -15.39 -21.35
CA LEU A 145 0.21 -14.59 -22.25
C LEU A 145 1.08 -15.50 -23.13
N GLU A 146 1.68 -16.54 -22.56
CA GLU A 146 2.50 -17.52 -23.27
C GLU A 146 1.68 -18.35 -24.28
N ASN A 147 0.48 -18.81 -23.90
CA ASN A 147 -0.39 -19.59 -24.81
C ASN A 147 -0.98 -18.77 -25.98
N GLY A 148 -0.80 -17.44 -25.99
CA GLY A 148 -1.17 -16.57 -27.12
C GLY A 148 -0.05 -16.37 -28.15
N MET A 149 1.16 -16.88 -27.88
CA MET A 149 2.33 -16.84 -28.75
C MET A 149 2.85 -18.26 -28.96
N ILE A 150 2.13 -19.06 -29.75
CA ILE A 150 2.72 -20.27 -30.34
C ILE A 150 3.28 -19.86 -31.70
N ASP A 151 4.58 -19.55 -31.72
CA ASP A 151 5.51 -20.19 -32.65
C ASP A 151 6.96 -19.98 -32.16
N ASP A 152 7.69 -21.09 -32.21
CA ASP A 152 9.11 -21.33 -31.95
C ASP A 152 9.59 -21.64 -30.52
N GLU A 153 10.08 -22.87 -30.40
CA GLU A 153 10.77 -23.51 -29.28
C GLU A 153 12.02 -22.72 -28.84
N ASP A 154 12.08 -22.33 -27.56
CA ASP A 154 13.32 -22.45 -26.77
C ASP A 154 13.01 -22.44 -25.26
N THR A 155 12.82 -23.63 -24.67
CA THR A 155 12.54 -23.83 -23.23
C THR A 155 13.78 -23.66 -22.34
N THR A 156 14.86 -23.05 -22.82
CA THR A 156 16.14 -22.97 -22.09
C THR A 156 16.43 -21.62 -21.42
N THR A 157 15.63 -20.58 -21.67
CA THR A 157 15.89 -19.22 -21.17
C THR A 157 15.22 -18.84 -19.84
N GLU A 158 14.09 -19.45 -19.47
CA GLU A 158 13.33 -19.05 -18.28
C GLU A 158 13.94 -19.54 -16.95
N ASP A 159 14.51 -20.75 -16.94
CA ASP A 159 15.17 -21.30 -15.75
C ASP A 159 16.42 -20.49 -15.37
N ASN A 160 17.16 -20.00 -16.39
CA ASN A 160 18.32 -19.14 -16.18
C ASN A 160 17.95 -17.76 -15.61
N PHE A 161 16.79 -17.20 -15.99
CA PHE A 161 16.34 -15.91 -15.45
C PHE A 161 15.90 -16.03 -13.99
N ASN A 162 15.16 -17.09 -13.64
CA ASN A 162 14.75 -17.34 -12.26
C ASN A 162 15.95 -17.63 -11.35
N GLU A 163 16.94 -18.39 -11.82
CA GLU A 163 18.17 -18.64 -11.07
C GLU A 163 19.01 -17.36 -10.89
N ALA A 164 19.11 -16.52 -11.93
CA ALA A 164 19.79 -15.22 -11.85
C ALA A 164 19.09 -14.25 -10.89
N LEU A 165 17.76 -14.18 -10.91
CA LEU A 165 16.97 -13.34 -10.01
C LEU A 165 17.09 -13.82 -8.55
N MET A 166 17.02 -15.13 -8.32
CA MET A 166 17.23 -15.71 -7.01
C MET A 166 18.64 -15.45 -6.49
N THR A 167 19.66 -15.53 -7.35
CA THR A 167 21.05 -15.21 -6.99
C THR A 167 21.20 -13.74 -6.59
N GLU A 168 20.65 -12.82 -7.39
CA GLU A 168 20.70 -11.38 -7.11
C GLU A 168 19.95 -11.01 -5.82
N LEU A 169 18.77 -11.59 -5.59
CA LEU A 169 18.01 -11.41 -4.35
C LEU A 169 18.78 -11.98 -3.13
N THR A 170 19.49 -13.10 -3.31
CA THR A 170 20.29 -13.69 -2.22
C THR A 170 21.47 -12.80 -1.85
N VAL A 171 22.10 -12.14 -2.83
CA VAL A 171 23.19 -11.17 -2.62
C VAL A 171 22.70 -9.92 -1.88
N GLN A 172 21.54 -9.37 -2.26
CA GLN A 172 20.97 -8.19 -1.61
C GLN A 172 20.48 -8.45 -0.18
N HIS A 173 20.10 -9.69 0.15
CA HIS A 173 19.64 -10.08 1.48
C HIS A 173 20.74 -10.67 2.39
N HIS A 174 21.96 -10.92 1.87
CA HIS A 174 23.09 -11.42 2.67
C HIS A 174 23.53 -10.50 3.83
N PRO A 175 23.46 -9.15 3.75
CA PRO A 175 23.81 -8.29 4.88
C PRO A 175 22.84 -8.43 6.07
N PHE A 176 21.58 -8.81 5.81
CA PHE A 176 20.55 -8.92 6.85
C PHE A 176 20.65 -10.22 7.66
N ARG A 177 21.18 -11.30 7.06
CA ARG A 177 21.33 -12.60 7.74
C ARG A 177 22.49 -12.59 8.74
N ASN A 178 23.59 -11.93 8.41
CA ASN A 178 24.76 -11.85 9.30
C ASN A 178 24.54 -10.92 10.51
N SER A 179 23.64 -9.93 10.42
CA SER A 179 23.27 -9.09 11.56
C SER A 179 22.32 -9.77 12.56
N LEU A 180 21.60 -10.82 12.14
CA LEU A 180 20.68 -11.55 13.01
C LEU A 180 21.36 -12.71 13.78
N SER A 181 22.42 -13.33 13.24
CA SER A 181 23.18 -14.33 14.00
C SER A 181 24.09 -13.69 15.06
N ALA A 182 24.54 -12.46 14.86
CA ALA A 182 25.33 -11.72 15.85
C ALA A 182 24.48 -11.18 17.02
N ALA A 183 23.15 -11.03 16.85
CA ALA A 183 22.25 -10.52 17.88
C ALA A 183 21.58 -11.62 18.74
N CYS A 184 21.83 -12.91 18.44
CA CYS A 184 21.34 -14.04 19.24
C CYS A 184 22.48 -14.83 19.91
N SER A 185 23.67 -14.22 20.04
CA SER A 185 24.79 -14.75 20.80
C SER A 185 25.32 -13.68 21.74
N GLU A 186 24.46 -13.24 22.66
CA GLU A 186 24.80 -12.63 23.96
C GLU A 186 23.57 -12.70 24.89
#